data_AF-A0A835XQY3-F1
#
_entry.id   AF-A0A835XQY3-F1
#
_cell.length_a   1.000
_cell.length_b   1.000
_cell.length_c   1.000
_cell.angle_alpha   90.00
_cell.angle_beta   90.00
_cell.angle_gamma   90.00
#
_symmetry.space_group_name_H-M   'P 1'
#
loop_
_entity.id
_entity.type
_entity.pdbx_description
1 polymer ?
#
loop_
_entity_poly.entity_id
_entity_poly.type
_entity_poly.pdbx_seq_one_letter_code
_entity_poly.pdbx_strand_id
1 'polypeptide(L)'
;MPAVCLPTWSDREAKLACKAAGFPNGRAVKTDGSPGSFPNVNRSRDPAFFTNVSCSTVTTFSGCAGYYRQFSPGGCLSLAAVFCEPAKPPPPKSPPRPPPRPPSPPRPPPRSPPSPRPSPRSPPSPPPPRSPPPRPSPPRVSPPLRFPFPRPPVRPPPPSPVINGCQVCVFWAAYINTPFISVVPPLFDNAEYCAYGTDAAVTTFAQYKTLGYITSGFNAADVTCNGPELSICGVVVADEEAAAFVATDFIYGGFVWSPIKGNTCRLMHLELYGATIGVASSDYSCLPIDPADPALQFPSCDDFFFDNFPAYPGCSDTRGITPFYLENQLRNSSLTATRDMFCIAVVTTEPSDPNSDCGRSTLDRAELYLSYANRSKILGVSIRSQAGVLLQSKPIVWGPPSTNTLRVEQLGWTVAVVEAQKPMVCVEVAKGVSLEDLSARANGPYVWGALLDGTSACCPRSYSGVYEWPGPTLQSPPPSPFPRPPPRPRSPPPKPRPPLPRPPV
;
A
#
# COMPACT_ATOMS: atom_id res chain seq x y z
N MET A 1 6.79 13.58 -5.36
CA MET A 1 7.78 12.88 -4.52
C MET A 1 7.49 13.26 -3.07
N PRO A 2 7.40 12.29 -2.15
CA PRO A 2 7.30 12.58 -0.72
C PRO A 2 8.45 13.50 -0.26
N ALA A 3 8.17 14.36 0.71
CA ALA A 3 9.19 15.25 1.27
C ALA A 3 10.30 14.44 1.98
N VAL A 4 11.49 15.01 2.15
CA VAL A 4 12.63 14.34 2.84
C VAL A 4 12.91 15.05 4.16
N CYS A 5 13.24 14.32 5.22
CA CYS A 5 13.60 14.88 6.51
C CYS A 5 15.09 15.20 6.62
N LEU A 6 15.41 16.28 7.32
CA LEU A 6 16.74 16.85 7.43
C LEU A 6 17.82 16.02 8.16
N PRO A 7 17.57 15.17 9.18
CA PRO A 7 18.63 14.65 10.05
C PRO A 7 19.81 13.95 9.36
N THR A 8 19.63 13.47 8.13
CA THR A 8 20.67 12.84 7.31
C THR A 8 20.91 13.50 5.96
N TRP A 9 20.33 14.68 5.73
CA TRP A 9 20.42 15.36 4.44
C TRP A 9 21.77 16.09 4.31
N SER A 10 22.63 15.63 3.39
CA SER A 10 23.95 16.23 3.16
C SER A 10 24.08 16.87 1.77
N ASP A 11 25.20 17.57 1.53
CA ASP A 11 25.52 18.16 0.23
C ASP A 11 25.57 17.12 -0.90
N ARG A 12 25.82 15.85 -0.57
CA ARG A 12 25.82 14.77 -1.55
C ARG A 12 24.41 14.49 -2.07
N GLU A 13 23.45 14.27 -1.17
CA GLU A 13 22.02 14.06 -1.50
C GLU A 13 21.49 15.28 -2.26
N ALA A 14 21.80 16.48 -1.76
CA ALA A 14 21.44 17.75 -2.38
C ALA A 14 21.98 17.90 -3.82
N LYS A 15 23.26 17.58 -4.06
CA LYS A 15 23.86 17.64 -5.40
C LYS A 15 23.17 16.69 -6.37
N LEU A 16 22.83 15.48 -5.93
CA LEU A 16 22.11 14.50 -6.75
C LEU A 16 20.66 14.95 -7.03
N ALA A 17 19.99 15.55 -6.05
CA ALA A 17 18.66 16.13 -6.23
C ALA A 17 18.68 17.27 -7.26
N CYS A 18 19.63 18.20 -7.17
CA CYS A 18 19.79 19.28 -8.16
C CYS A 18 20.13 18.75 -9.56
N LYS A 19 20.97 17.71 -9.65
CA LYS A 19 21.27 17.05 -10.93
C LYS A 19 20.03 16.42 -11.55
N ALA A 20 19.17 15.78 -10.75
CA ALA A 20 17.89 15.25 -11.22
C ALA A 20 16.93 16.36 -11.72
N ALA A 21 17.05 17.57 -11.18
CA ALA A 21 16.31 18.75 -11.60
C ALA A 21 16.96 19.54 -12.76
N GLY A 22 18.05 19.04 -13.36
CA GLY A 22 18.72 19.69 -14.50
C GLY A 22 19.77 20.74 -14.13
N PHE A 23 20.14 20.87 -12.86
CA PHE A 23 21.19 21.78 -12.39
C PHE A 23 22.52 21.03 -12.23
N PRO A 24 23.66 21.63 -12.61
CA PRO A 24 24.96 20.96 -12.54
C PRO A 24 25.46 20.70 -11.11
N ASN A 25 25.06 21.54 -10.16
CA ASN A 25 25.47 21.45 -8.76
C ASN A 25 24.36 21.92 -7.82
N GLY A 26 24.49 21.55 -6.55
CA GLY A 26 23.68 22.07 -5.46
C GLY A 26 24.29 21.75 -4.10
N ARG A 27 23.79 22.42 -3.07
CA ARG A 27 24.20 22.23 -1.67
C ARG A 27 22.99 22.13 -0.75
N ALA A 28 23.13 21.36 0.32
CA ALA A 28 22.10 21.22 1.33
C ALA A 28 21.90 22.57 2.05
N VAL A 29 20.64 22.91 2.31
CA VAL A 29 20.28 24.07 3.12
C VAL A 29 19.75 23.53 4.44
N LYS A 30 20.38 23.92 5.55
CA LYS A 30 19.87 23.60 6.88
C LYS A 30 18.61 24.41 7.12
N THR A 31 17.50 23.72 7.26
CA THR A 31 16.26 24.27 7.80
C THR A 31 16.29 23.99 9.29
N ASP A 32 16.35 25.01 10.12
CA ASP A 32 16.47 24.86 11.59
C ASP A 32 15.14 24.47 12.26
N GLY A 33 14.09 24.21 11.47
CA GLY A 33 12.77 23.84 11.98
C GLY A 33 12.06 24.96 12.74
N SER A 34 12.65 26.15 12.79
CA SER A 34 12.09 27.30 13.50
C SER A 34 10.83 27.82 12.78
N PRO A 35 9.83 28.35 13.51
CA PRO A 35 8.65 28.96 12.91
C PRO A 35 9.07 30.09 11.94
N GLY A 36 8.93 29.87 10.63
CA GLY A 36 9.36 30.81 9.59
C GLY A 36 10.45 30.27 8.65
N SER A 37 11.12 29.17 9.03
CA SER A 37 12.00 28.44 8.11
C SER A 37 11.16 27.77 7.00
N PHE A 38 11.60 27.92 5.75
CA PHE A 38 10.90 27.38 4.59
C PHE A 38 11.57 26.09 4.11
N PRO A 39 10.81 25.00 3.84
CA PRO A 39 9.37 24.86 4.07
C PRO A 39 9.03 24.43 5.51
N ASN A 40 8.04 25.10 6.13
CA ASN A 40 7.55 24.77 7.47
C ASN A 40 6.68 23.50 7.42
N VAL A 41 7.11 22.45 8.12
CA VAL A 41 6.47 21.12 8.10
C VAL A 41 5.05 21.16 8.66
N ASN A 42 4.74 22.08 9.58
CA ASN A 42 3.38 22.25 10.12
C ASN A 42 2.36 22.74 9.09
N ARG A 43 2.80 23.14 7.88
CA ARG A 43 1.93 23.49 6.76
C ARG A 43 2.01 22.50 5.59
N SER A 44 2.89 21.49 5.66
CA SER A 44 2.93 20.48 4.62
C SER A 44 1.69 19.58 4.76
N ARG A 45 0.91 19.47 3.69
CA ARG A 45 -0.22 18.53 3.60
C ARG A 45 0.23 17.12 3.16
N ASP A 46 1.54 16.91 3.02
CA ASP A 46 2.05 15.63 2.56
C ASP A 46 1.85 14.56 3.65
N PRO A 47 1.16 13.44 3.33
CA PRO A 47 0.86 12.40 4.31
C PRO A 47 2.09 11.57 4.72
N ALA A 48 3.23 11.75 4.06
CA ALA A 48 4.43 10.96 4.28
C ALA A 48 5.72 11.70 3.86
N PHE A 49 6.82 11.26 4.46
CA PHE A 49 8.18 11.74 4.19
C PHE A 49 9.19 10.59 4.20
N PHE A 50 10.32 10.79 3.53
CA PHE A 50 11.49 9.92 3.65
C PHE A 50 12.42 10.40 4.76
N THR A 51 12.86 9.48 5.61
CA THR A 51 13.91 9.72 6.63
C THR A 51 15.16 8.93 6.31
N ASN A 52 16.29 9.33 6.87
CA ASN A 52 17.57 8.66 6.70
C ASN A 52 17.97 8.42 5.23
N VAL A 53 17.68 9.39 4.36
CA VAL A 53 18.06 9.30 2.95
C VAL A 53 19.58 9.30 2.85
N SER A 54 20.13 8.29 2.17
CA SER A 54 21.56 8.11 1.93
C SER A 54 21.83 7.68 0.49
N CYS A 55 22.74 8.39 -0.17
CA CYS A 55 23.09 8.15 -1.56
C CYS A 55 24.52 7.58 -1.73
N SER A 56 24.99 6.74 -0.80
CA SER A 56 26.41 6.37 -0.67
C SER A 56 27.02 5.66 -1.89
N THR A 57 26.23 4.92 -2.68
CA THR A 57 26.71 4.13 -3.84
C THR A 57 26.10 4.54 -5.17
N VAL A 58 25.17 5.50 -5.19
CA VAL A 58 24.37 5.82 -6.37
C VAL A 58 24.73 7.16 -7.00
N THR A 59 24.53 7.25 -8.32
CA THR A 59 24.80 8.45 -9.14
C THR A 59 23.55 9.23 -9.53
N THR A 60 22.36 8.74 -9.15
CA THR A 60 21.06 9.36 -9.37
C THR A 60 20.29 9.43 -8.05
N PHE A 61 19.49 10.49 -7.88
CA PHE A 61 18.72 10.68 -6.64
C PHE A 61 17.67 9.57 -6.41
N SER A 62 17.11 9.00 -7.48
CA SER A 62 16.15 7.89 -7.41
C SER A 62 16.75 6.58 -6.89
N GLY A 63 18.08 6.43 -6.89
CA GLY A 63 18.76 5.25 -6.35
C GLY A 63 19.06 5.34 -4.86
N CYS A 64 18.78 6.46 -4.21
CA CYS A 64 19.12 6.63 -2.80
C CYS A 64 18.20 5.79 -1.91
N ALA A 65 18.77 5.19 -0.86
CA ALA A 65 17.99 4.45 0.12
C ALA A 65 17.49 5.41 1.20
N GLY A 66 16.29 5.15 1.73
CA GLY A 66 15.71 5.89 2.85
C GLY A 66 14.50 5.14 3.40
N TYR A 67 14.05 5.51 4.59
CA TYR A 67 12.83 4.94 5.19
C TYR A 67 11.65 5.83 4.88
N TYR A 68 10.66 5.27 4.18
CA TYR A 68 9.36 5.89 4.05
C TYR A 68 8.66 5.88 5.41
N ARG A 69 8.19 7.05 5.86
CA ARG A 69 7.48 7.23 7.12
C ARG A 69 6.23 8.05 6.86
N GLN A 70 5.10 7.60 7.41
CA GLN A 70 3.90 8.44 7.46
C GLN A 70 4.13 9.61 8.41
N PHE A 71 3.44 10.72 8.15
CA PHE A 71 3.55 11.89 8.99
C PHE A 71 3.04 11.59 10.40
N SER A 72 3.92 11.72 11.39
CA SER A 72 3.57 11.74 12.81
C SER A 72 4.10 13.02 13.46
N PRO A 73 3.34 13.66 14.36
CA PRO A 73 3.85 14.79 15.14
C PRO A 73 5.16 14.41 15.83
N GLY A 74 6.24 15.12 15.51
CA GLY A 74 7.59 14.87 16.04
C GLY A 74 8.45 13.88 15.24
N GLY A 75 7.90 13.16 14.25
CA GLY A 75 8.66 12.22 13.40
C GLY A 75 9.60 12.92 12.41
N CYS A 76 9.27 14.16 12.02
CA CYS A 76 10.10 15.00 11.16
C CYS A 76 10.05 16.45 11.64
N LEU A 77 11.12 16.90 12.31
CA LEU A 77 11.19 18.26 12.85
C LEU A 77 11.47 19.30 11.76
N SER A 78 12.10 18.90 10.65
CA SER A 78 12.51 19.82 9.58
C SER A 78 12.63 19.09 8.24
N LEU A 79 12.15 19.72 7.18
CA LEU A 79 12.26 19.21 5.81
C LEU A 79 13.61 19.59 5.21
N ALA A 80 14.21 18.65 4.51
CA ALA A 80 15.38 18.87 3.68
C ALA A 80 15.10 19.91 2.60
N ALA A 81 16.04 20.85 2.43
CA ALA A 81 16.01 21.84 1.37
C ALA A 81 17.34 21.84 0.62
N VAL A 82 17.31 22.31 -0.62
CA VAL A 82 18.49 22.37 -1.49
C VAL A 82 18.55 23.71 -2.22
N PHE A 83 19.75 24.25 -2.34
CA PHE A 83 20.06 25.37 -3.21
C PHE A 83 20.76 24.84 -4.45
N CYS A 84 20.11 24.95 -5.62
CA CYS A 84 20.69 24.53 -6.90
C CYS A 84 21.40 25.71 -7.58
N GLU A 85 22.62 25.48 -8.03
CA GLU A 85 23.40 26.50 -8.74
C GLU A 85 23.10 26.40 -10.24
N PRO A 86 22.67 27.50 -10.89
CA PRO A 86 22.49 27.51 -12.35
C PRO A 86 23.83 27.23 -13.04
N ALA A 87 23.76 26.63 -14.23
CA ALA A 87 24.95 26.49 -15.05
C ALA A 87 25.57 27.87 -15.29
N LYS A 88 26.88 28.00 -15.07
CA LYS A 88 27.60 29.21 -15.45
C LYS A 88 27.30 29.46 -16.92
N PRO A 89 26.91 30.69 -17.31
CA PRO A 89 26.74 31.04 -18.71
C PRO A 89 27.98 30.57 -19.48
N PRO A 90 27.81 29.99 -20.67
CA PRO A 90 28.96 29.64 -21.49
C PRO A 90 29.85 30.89 -21.62
N PRO A 91 31.18 30.75 -21.50
CA PRO A 91 32.06 31.88 -21.70
C PRO A 91 31.71 32.55 -23.04
N PRO A 92 31.74 33.89 -23.12
CA PRO A 92 31.49 34.59 -24.37
C PRO A 92 32.27 33.91 -25.48
N LYS A 93 31.61 33.58 -26.60
CA LYS A 93 32.28 32.95 -27.74
C LYS A 93 33.52 33.78 -28.04
N SER A 94 34.69 33.18 -27.88
CA SER A 94 35.95 33.81 -28.24
C SER A 94 35.82 34.34 -29.68
N PRO A 95 36.32 35.56 -29.97
CA PRO A 95 36.19 36.16 -31.28
C PRO A 95 36.64 35.18 -32.37
N PRO A 96 35.99 35.17 -33.55
CA PRO A 96 36.31 34.25 -34.63
C PRO A 96 37.82 34.25 -34.87
N ARG A 97 38.43 33.06 -34.78
CA ARG A 97 39.83 32.91 -35.16
C ARG A 97 39.96 33.43 -36.60
N PRO A 98 40.97 34.26 -36.92
CA PRO A 98 41.19 34.69 -38.30
C PRO A 98 41.26 33.46 -39.21
N PRO A 99 40.73 33.55 -40.43
CA PRO A 99 40.59 32.41 -41.34
C PRO A 99 41.96 31.74 -41.50
N PRO A 100 42.03 30.40 -41.38
CA PRO A 100 43.27 29.68 -41.61
C PRO A 100 43.75 29.93 -43.02
N ARG A 101 45.06 30.13 -43.19
CA ARG A 101 45.68 30.27 -44.51
C ARG A 101 45.27 29.09 -45.40
N PRO A 102 45.09 29.33 -46.72
CA PRO A 102 44.72 28.30 -47.68
C PRO A 102 45.64 27.07 -47.56
N PRO A 103 45.09 25.85 -47.58
CA PRO A 103 45.88 24.63 -47.50
C PRO A 103 46.79 24.52 -48.74
N SER A 104 48.05 24.17 -48.51
CA SER A 104 48.98 23.79 -49.55
C SER A 104 48.47 22.54 -50.31
N PRO A 105 48.79 22.41 -51.61
CA PRO A 105 48.29 21.33 -52.46
C PRO A 105 48.58 19.92 -51.89
N PRO A 106 47.70 18.95 -52.16
CA PRO A 106 47.74 17.64 -51.53
C PRO A 106 49.00 16.86 -51.94
N ARG A 107 49.72 16.35 -50.93
CA ARG A 107 50.77 15.35 -51.14
C ARG A 107 50.16 14.02 -51.61
N PRO A 108 50.89 13.26 -52.45
CA PRO A 108 50.44 11.96 -52.95
C PRO A 108 50.19 10.98 -51.79
N PRO A 109 49.26 10.02 -51.98
CA PRO A 109 48.85 9.11 -50.91
C PRO A 109 50.01 8.21 -50.47
N PRO A 110 50.21 8.03 -49.15
CA PRO A 110 51.14 7.02 -48.65
C PRO A 110 50.59 5.62 -48.96
N ARG A 111 51.50 4.72 -49.34
CA ARG A 111 51.21 3.30 -49.59
C ARG A 111 50.55 2.65 -48.38
N SER A 112 49.52 1.86 -48.65
CA SER A 112 48.74 1.09 -47.69
C SER A 112 49.63 0.19 -46.83
N PRO A 113 49.44 0.16 -45.49
CA PRO A 113 50.14 -0.77 -44.62
C PRO A 113 49.60 -2.21 -44.79
N PRO A 114 50.45 -3.24 -44.54
CA PRO A 114 50.05 -4.63 -44.66
C PRO A 114 49.08 -5.05 -43.56
N SER A 115 48.17 -5.96 -43.91
CA SER A 115 47.12 -6.49 -43.04
C SER A 115 47.66 -7.08 -41.73
N PRO A 116 46.99 -6.84 -40.59
CA PRO A 116 47.40 -7.42 -39.32
C PRO A 116 47.14 -8.92 -39.30
N ARG A 117 48.14 -9.64 -38.79
CA ARG A 117 48.18 -11.10 -38.59
C ARG A 117 47.13 -11.51 -37.55
N PRO A 118 46.44 -12.65 -37.72
CA PRO A 118 45.47 -13.14 -36.74
C PRO A 118 46.16 -13.49 -35.41
N SER A 119 45.63 -12.94 -34.32
CA SER A 119 46.09 -13.22 -32.96
C SER A 119 45.81 -14.68 -32.57
N PRO A 120 46.71 -15.35 -31.83
CA PRO A 120 46.49 -16.71 -31.35
C PRO A 120 45.33 -16.76 -30.34
N ARG A 121 44.55 -17.84 -30.40
CA ARG A 121 43.51 -18.16 -29.40
C ARG A 121 44.14 -18.27 -28.02
N SER A 122 43.62 -17.51 -27.07
CA SER A 122 43.93 -17.64 -25.66
C SER A 122 43.50 -19.03 -25.15
N PRO A 123 44.32 -19.70 -24.32
CA PRO A 123 43.96 -20.97 -23.70
C PRO A 123 42.83 -20.80 -22.66
N PRO A 124 42.06 -21.86 -22.39
CA PRO A 124 40.98 -21.84 -21.41
C PRO A 124 41.53 -21.65 -19.98
N SER A 125 40.88 -20.77 -19.22
CA SER A 125 41.18 -20.54 -17.81
C SER A 125 40.97 -21.81 -16.97
N PRO A 126 41.84 -22.09 -15.99
CA PRO A 126 41.68 -23.22 -15.09
C PRO A 126 40.47 -23.03 -14.16
N PRO A 127 39.86 -24.13 -13.69
CA PRO A 127 38.75 -24.07 -12.73
C PRO A 127 39.21 -23.49 -11.38
N PRO A 128 38.33 -22.78 -10.66
CA PRO A 128 38.65 -22.22 -9.36
C PRO A 128 38.93 -23.34 -8.34
N PRO A 129 39.88 -23.13 -7.41
CA PRO A 129 40.19 -24.09 -6.37
C PRO A 129 38.99 -24.28 -5.44
N ARG A 130 38.66 -25.54 -5.17
CA ARG A 130 37.64 -25.93 -4.20
C ARG A 130 38.00 -25.38 -2.82
N SER A 131 37.04 -24.69 -2.20
CA SER A 131 37.10 -24.26 -0.81
C SER A 131 37.34 -25.47 0.11
N PRO A 132 38.25 -25.39 1.10
CA PRO A 132 38.44 -26.45 2.07
C PRO A 132 37.20 -26.60 2.96
N PRO A 133 36.91 -27.83 3.44
CA PRO A 133 35.79 -28.08 4.35
C PRO A 133 35.98 -27.33 5.67
N PRO A 134 34.88 -26.84 6.29
CA PRO A 134 34.95 -26.20 7.60
C PRO A 134 35.43 -27.19 8.66
N ARG A 135 36.45 -26.76 9.41
CA ARG A 135 37.03 -27.50 10.54
C ARG A 135 35.97 -27.65 11.65
N PRO A 136 35.85 -28.83 12.29
CA PRO A 136 34.99 -28.98 13.45
C PRO A 136 35.49 -28.13 14.63
N SER A 137 34.57 -27.37 15.23
CA SER A 137 34.81 -26.59 16.43
C SER A 137 35.14 -27.49 17.63
N PRO A 138 36.11 -27.14 18.49
CA PRO A 138 36.44 -27.91 19.68
C PRO A 138 35.33 -27.84 20.75
N PRO A 139 35.19 -28.87 21.60
CA PRO A 139 34.24 -28.87 22.70
C PRO A 139 34.60 -27.77 23.71
N ARG A 140 33.62 -26.92 24.04
CA ARG A 140 33.73 -25.96 25.13
C ARG A 140 33.90 -26.70 26.46
N VAL A 141 35.05 -26.51 27.09
CA VAL A 141 35.30 -26.91 28.48
C VAL A 141 34.56 -25.93 29.40
N SER A 142 33.65 -26.48 30.21
CA SER A 142 32.93 -25.76 31.26
C SER A 142 33.90 -25.28 32.36
N PRO A 143 33.80 -24.04 32.85
CA PRO A 143 34.57 -23.58 34.00
C PRO A 143 34.05 -24.19 35.31
N PRO A 144 34.92 -24.34 36.34
CA PRO A 144 34.56 -24.96 37.61
C PRO A 144 33.56 -24.12 38.39
N LEU A 145 32.55 -24.80 38.92
CA LEU A 145 31.53 -24.29 39.83
C LEU A 145 32.20 -23.69 41.08
N ARG A 146 32.14 -22.36 41.20
CA ARG A 146 32.36 -21.69 42.49
C ARG A 146 31.07 -21.73 43.28
N PHE A 147 31.11 -22.40 44.44
CA PHE A 147 30.07 -22.37 45.45
C PHE A 147 29.85 -20.93 45.92
N PRO A 148 28.63 -20.36 45.78
CA PRO A 148 28.28 -19.15 46.49
C PRO A 148 27.86 -19.50 47.93
N PHE A 149 28.34 -18.69 48.86
CA PHE A 149 27.89 -18.64 50.26
C PHE A 149 26.35 -18.64 50.36
N PRO A 150 25.77 -19.22 51.43
CA PRO A 150 24.33 -19.20 51.66
C PRO A 150 23.86 -17.75 51.82
N ARG A 151 23.13 -17.24 50.82
CA ARG A 151 22.39 -15.99 50.96
C ARG A 151 21.27 -16.21 51.98
N PRO A 152 20.98 -15.22 52.85
CA PRO A 152 19.83 -15.27 53.72
C PRO A 152 18.54 -15.50 52.91
N PRO A 153 17.53 -16.18 53.47
CA PRO A 153 16.30 -16.50 52.78
C PRO A 153 15.65 -15.24 52.23
N VAL A 154 15.74 -15.07 50.90
CA VAL A 154 14.99 -14.04 50.19
C VAL A 154 13.53 -14.40 50.40
N ARG A 155 12.77 -13.52 51.09
CA ARG A 155 11.32 -13.65 51.19
C ARG A 155 10.79 -13.93 49.78
N PRO A 156 9.94 -14.95 49.60
CA PRO A 156 9.30 -15.16 48.30
C PRO A 156 8.66 -13.83 47.91
N PRO A 157 8.97 -13.29 46.70
CA PRO A 157 8.28 -12.12 46.23
C PRO A 157 6.79 -12.38 46.36
N PRO A 158 5.99 -11.41 46.86
CA PRO A 158 4.55 -11.59 46.97
C PRO A 158 4.06 -12.16 45.63
N PRO A 159 3.22 -13.22 45.64
CA PRO A 159 2.74 -13.83 44.42
C PRO A 159 2.21 -12.71 43.54
N SER A 160 2.82 -12.55 42.36
CA SER A 160 2.38 -11.54 41.40
C SER A 160 0.88 -11.75 41.24
N PRO A 161 0.06 -10.69 41.35
CA PRO A 161 -1.37 -10.82 41.20
C PRO A 161 -1.62 -11.57 39.89
N VAL A 162 -2.39 -12.66 39.97
CA VAL A 162 -2.84 -13.38 38.78
C VAL A 162 -3.75 -12.39 38.06
N ILE A 163 -3.19 -11.66 37.10
CA ILE A 163 -3.97 -10.84 36.19
C ILE A 163 -4.66 -11.86 35.31
N ASN A 164 -5.95 -12.10 35.58
CA ASN A 164 -6.82 -12.88 34.70
C ASN A 164 -7.00 -12.07 33.42
N GLY A 165 -6.01 -12.15 32.54
CA GLY A 165 -6.07 -11.50 31.23
C GLY A 165 -6.96 -12.31 30.30
N CYS A 166 -7.59 -11.59 29.37
CA CYS A 166 -8.53 -12.15 28.42
C CYS A 166 -7.86 -12.44 27.08
N GLN A 167 -7.87 -13.69 26.63
CA GLN A 167 -7.34 -14.05 25.31
C GLN A 167 -8.34 -13.68 24.21
N VAL A 168 -7.95 -12.76 23.34
CA VAL A 168 -8.74 -12.26 22.22
C VAL A 168 -8.03 -12.58 20.91
N CYS A 169 -8.76 -13.07 19.92
CA CYS A 169 -8.26 -13.36 18.58
C CYS A 169 -9.03 -12.55 17.54
N VAL A 170 -8.33 -11.66 16.88
CA VAL A 170 -8.90 -10.81 15.86
C VAL A 170 -8.64 -11.48 14.52
N PHE A 171 -9.67 -11.64 13.69
CA PHE A 171 -9.55 -12.32 12.40
C PHE A 171 -10.05 -11.43 11.26
N TRP A 172 -9.48 -11.67 10.11
CA TRP A 172 -9.81 -10.96 8.91
C TRP A 172 -9.94 -11.98 7.80
N ALA A 173 -11.17 -12.20 7.37
CA ALA A 173 -11.52 -13.18 6.37
C ALA A 173 -11.84 -12.48 5.06
N ALA A 174 -10.98 -12.63 4.07
CA ALA A 174 -11.30 -12.28 2.70
C ALA A 174 -12.35 -13.28 2.16
N TYR A 175 -13.65 -13.00 2.32
CA TYR A 175 -14.68 -13.79 1.63
C TYR A 175 -14.60 -13.50 0.13
N ILE A 176 -13.85 -14.37 -0.57
CA ILE A 176 -13.65 -14.30 -2.02
C ILE A 176 -14.95 -14.64 -2.78
N ASN A 177 -16.10 -14.79 -2.12
CA ASN A 177 -17.36 -15.12 -2.80
C ASN A 177 -17.88 -14.02 -3.73
N THR A 178 -17.24 -12.84 -3.74
CA THR A 178 -17.47 -11.89 -4.81
C THR A 178 -16.92 -12.45 -6.13
N PRO A 179 -17.74 -12.59 -7.19
CA PRO A 179 -17.32 -13.12 -8.49
C PRO A 179 -16.30 -12.22 -9.22
N PHE A 180 -15.94 -11.08 -8.62
CA PHE A 180 -15.16 -10.00 -9.23
C PHE A 180 -13.73 -9.85 -8.69
N ILE A 181 -13.42 -10.37 -7.49
CA ILE A 181 -12.02 -10.43 -7.05
C ILE A 181 -11.39 -11.64 -7.73
N SER A 182 -10.89 -11.33 -8.93
CA SER A 182 -10.19 -12.24 -9.79
C SER A 182 -8.82 -12.54 -9.19
N VAL A 183 -8.58 -13.82 -8.93
CA VAL A 183 -7.30 -14.53 -9.02
C VAL A 183 -6.19 -14.37 -7.98
N VAL A 184 -6.33 -13.58 -6.92
CA VAL A 184 -5.32 -13.73 -5.86
C VAL A 184 -5.54 -15.12 -5.26
N PRO A 185 -4.57 -16.06 -5.30
CA PRO A 185 -4.65 -17.28 -4.48
C PRO A 185 -5.03 -16.86 -3.07
N PRO A 186 -5.78 -17.68 -2.31
CA PRO A 186 -6.23 -17.38 -0.94
C PRO A 186 -5.41 -16.26 -0.32
N LEU A 187 -5.98 -15.05 -0.21
CA LEU A 187 -5.24 -13.77 -0.22
C LEU A 187 -3.97 -13.81 0.65
N PHE A 188 -4.06 -14.46 1.82
CA PHE A 188 -2.98 -14.53 2.79
C PHE A 188 -2.06 -15.77 2.68
N ASP A 189 -2.33 -16.73 1.79
CA ASP A 189 -1.36 -17.78 1.43
C ASP A 189 -0.19 -17.21 0.62
N ASN A 190 -0.39 -16.06 -0.03
CA ASN A 190 0.71 -15.31 -0.62
C ASN A 190 1.50 -14.59 0.49
N ALA A 191 2.80 -14.89 0.58
CA ALA A 191 3.69 -14.34 1.60
C ALA A 191 3.76 -12.80 1.60
N GLU A 192 3.62 -12.13 0.46
CA GLU A 192 3.63 -10.67 0.36
C GLU A 192 2.36 -10.08 0.99
N TYR A 193 1.18 -10.59 0.63
CA TYR A 193 -0.09 -10.14 1.20
C TYR A 193 -0.21 -10.50 2.70
N CYS A 194 0.29 -11.67 3.11
CA CYS A 194 0.41 -12.01 4.53
C CYS A 194 1.31 -11.03 5.27
N ALA A 195 2.45 -10.64 4.70
CA ALA A 195 3.36 -9.67 5.31
C ALA A 195 2.70 -8.28 5.44
N TYR A 196 1.97 -7.82 4.41
CA TYR A 196 1.21 -6.56 4.47
C TYR A 196 0.12 -6.62 5.53
N GLY A 197 -0.67 -7.69 5.57
CA GLY A 197 -1.71 -7.88 6.58
C GLY A 197 -1.13 -7.97 8.00
N THR A 198 0.02 -8.63 8.16
CA THR A 198 0.77 -8.71 9.42
C THR A 198 1.21 -7.32 9.88
N ASP A 199 1.84 -6.53 9.02
CA ASP A 199 2.31 -5.18 9.36
C ASP A 199 1.14 -4.27 9.74
N ALA A 200 0.03 -4.33 8.99
CA ALA A 200 -1.19 -3.59 9.29
C ALA A 200 -1.79 -3.99 10.64
N ALA A 201 -1.92 -5.30 10.90
CA ALA A 201 -2.44 -5.80 12.18
C ALA A 201 -1.56 -5.36 13.36
N VAL A 202 -0.25 -5.61 13.28
CA VAL A 202 0.70 -5.25 14.35
C VAL A 202 0.71 -3.75 14.61
N THR A 203 0.72 -2.94 13.55
CA THR A 203 0.71 -1.48 13.70
C THR A 203 -0.59 -0.98 14.33
N THR A 204 -1.72 -1.58 13.96
CA THR A 204 -3.03 -1.25 14.55
C THR A 204 -3.06 -1.52 16.06
N PHE A 205 -2.47 -2.64 16.51
CA PHE A 205 -2.44 -3.01 17.93
C PHE A 205 -1.29 -2.40 18.74
N ALA A 206 -0.27 -1.83 18.09
CA ALA A 206 0.88 -1.22 18.76
C ALA A 206 0.48 -0.06 19.71
N GLN A 207 -0.53 0.74 19.33
CA GLN A 207 -1.02 1.82 20.18
C GLN A 207 -1.65 1.30 21.48
N TYR A 208 -2.42 0.22 21.40
CA TYR A 208 -3.09 -0.39 22.55
C TYR A 208 -2.11 -1.06 23.50
N LYS A 209 -1.05 -1.65 22.95
CA LYS A 209 0.08 -2.16 23.73
C LYS A 209 0.80 -1.04 24.47
N THR A 210 0.99 0.11 23.82
CA THR A 210 1.61 1.29 24.45
C THR A 210 0.76 1.88 25.56
N LEU A 211 -0.57 1.85 25.41
CA LEU A 211 -1.53 2.29 26.43
C LEU A 211 -1.71 1.29 27.59
N GLY A 212 -1.10 0.10 27.49
CA GLY A 212 -1.14 -0.93 28.53
C GLY A 212 -2.38 -1.83 28.48
N TYR A 213 -3.24 -1.71 27.47
CA TYR A 213 -4.45 -2.53 27.31
C TYR A 213 -4.14 -3.97 26.88
N ILE A 214 -3.00 -4.18 26.22
CA ILE A 214 -2.52 -5.50 25.78
C ILE A 214 -1.33 -5.89 26.65
N THR A 215 -1.47 -7.01 27.37
CA THR A 215 -0.41 -7.56 28.22
C THR A 215 0.55 -8.47 27.46
N SER A 216 0.06 -9.19 26.46
CA SER A 216 0.87 -10.08 25.61
C SER A 216 0.19 -10.35 24.26
N GLY A 217 0.92 -10.93 23.31
CA GLY A 217 0.45 -11.18 21.95
C GLY A 217 0.40 -9.94 21.05
N PHE A 218 -0.38 -10.02 19.98
CA PHE A 218 -0.52 -9.01 18.93
C PHE A 218 0.80 -8.53 18.30
N ASN A 219 1.77 -9.43 18.17
CA ASN A 219 3.02 -9.19 17.45
C ASN A 219 2.99 -9.94 16.11
N ALA A 220 3.99 -9.68 15.26
CA ALA A 220 4.10 -10.35 13.97
C ALA A 220 4.18 -11.89 14.11
N ALA A 221 4.77 -12.38 15.20
CA ALA A 221 4.85 -13.82 15.49
C ALA A 221 3.52 -14.43 15.93
N ASP A 222 2.54 -13.61 16.31
CA ASP A 222 1.20 -14.03 16.73
C ASP A 222 0.19 -13.98 15.57
N VAL A 223 0.64 -13.57 14.36
CA VAL A 223 -0.17 -13.54 13.15
C VAL A 223 -0.15 -14.90 12.48
N THR A 224 -1.33 -15.42 12.14
CA THR A 224 -1.50 -16.61 11.33
C THR A 224 -2.21 -16.23 10.04
N CYS A 225 -1.61 -16.59 8.91
CA CYS A 225 -2.20 -16.45 7.59
C CYS A 225 -2.57 -17.85 7.09
N ASN A 226 -3.85 -18.08 6.81
CA ASN A 226 -4.35 -19.37 6.34
C ASN A 226 -5.49 -19.17 5.34
N GLY A 227 -5.19 -19.37 4.08
CA GLY A 227 -6.19 -19.31 3.03
C GLY A 227 -6.72 -17.87 2.85
N PRO A 228 -8.05 -17.68 2.95
CA PRO A 228 -8.67 -16.36 2.94
C PRO A 228 -8.56 -15.62 4.28
N GLU A 229 -8.04 -16.24 5.33
CA GLU A 229 -8.07 -15.68 6.68
C GLU A 229 -6.68 -15.25 7.17
N LEU A 230 -6.62 -14.07 7.78
CA LEU A 230 -5.52 -13.61 8.61
C LEU A 230 -6.04 -13.46 10.04
N SER A 231 -5.41 -14.08 11.02
CA SER A 231 -5.76 -13.92 12.43
C SER A 231 -4.56 -13.46 13.26
N ILE A 232 -4.83 -12.72 14.33
CA ILE A 232 -3.84 -12.26 15.30
C ILE A 232 -4.43 -12.35 16.70
N CYS A 233 -3.70 -12.98 17.62
CA CYS A 233 -4.20 -13.20 18.99
C CYS A 233 -3.32 -12.48 20.03
N GLY A 234 -3.92 -12.17 21.17
CA GLY A 234 -3.20 -11.71 22.35
C GLY A 234 -4.08 -11.63 23.59
N VAL A 235 -3.51 -11.09 24.68
CA VAL A 235 -4.16 -11.06 26.00
C VAL A 235 -4.38 -9.61 26.43
N VAL A 236 -5.61 -9.24 26.72
CA VAL A 236 -6.01 -7.90 27.19
C VAL A 236 -6.21 -7.87 28.71
N VAL A 237 -6.09 -6.70 29.34
CA VAL A 237 -6.09 -6.58 30.81
C VAL A 237 -7.48 -6.80 31.44
N ALA A 238 -8.57 -6.42 30.76
CA ALA A 238 -9.94 -6.57 31.27
C ALA A 238 -11.01 -6.66 30.17
N ASP A 239 -12.15 -7.25 30.50
CA ASP A 239 -13.35 -7.40 29.62
C ASP A 239 -13.85 -6.06 29.07
N GLU A 240 -13.86 -5.03 29.92
CA GLU A 240 -14.31 -3.67 29.56
C GLU A 240 -13.43 -3.06 28.46
N GLU A 241 -12.14 -3.37 28.48
CA GLU A 241 -11.17 -2.92 27.49
C GLU A 241 -11.26 -3.78 26.23
N ALA A 242 -11.45 -5.10 26.38
CA ALA A 242 -11.79 -6.03 25.29
C ALA A 242 -13.00 -5.54 24.48
N ALA A 243 -14.05 -5.09 25.18
CA ALA A 243 -15.24 -4.51 24.55
C ALA A 243 -14.96 -3.17 23.85
N ALA A 244 -14.03 -2.35 24.37
CA ALA A 244 -13.60 -1.11 23.72
C ALA A 244 -12.84 -1.37 22.41
N PHE A 245 -12.05 -2.45 22.33
CA PHE A 245 -11.44 -2.90 21.06
C PHE A 245 -12.51 -3.21 20.01
N VAL A 246 -13.54 -3.95 20.41
CA VAL A 246 -14.65 -4.32 19.53
C VAL A 246 -15.51 -3.13 19.13
N ALA A 247 -15.49 -2.03 19.88
CA ALA A 247 -16.30 -0.83 19.63
C ALA A 247 -15.59 0.26 18.81
N THR A 248 -14.30 0.10 18.47
CA THR A 248 -13.53 1.12 17.77
C THR A 248 -13.40 0.79 16.28
N ASP A 249 -13.80 1.72 15.40
CA ASP A 249 -13.48 1.69 13.97
C ASP A 249 -11.98 1.96 13.78
N PHE A 250 -11.21 1.02 13.24
CA PHE A 250 -9.83 1.29 12.80
C PHE A 250 -9.75 1.34 11.30
N ILE A 251 -9.20 2.42 10.76
CA ILE A 251 -8.81 2.49 9.35
C ILE A 251 -7.29 2.57 9.32
N TYR A 252 -6.61 1.47 9.00
CA TYR A 252 -5.14 1.47 8.84
C TYR A 252 -4.74 0.81 7.52
N GLY A 253 -4.03 1.56 6.68
CA GLY A 253 -3.50 1.09 5.40
C GLY A 253 -4.55 0.54 4.43
N GLY A 254 -5.80 0.98 4.56
CA GLY A 254 -6.92 0.47 3.78
C GLY A 254 -7.74 -0.65 4.40
N PHE A 255 -7.24 -1.22 5.50
CA PHE A 255 -7.96 -2.18 6.32
C PHE A 255 -8.89 -1.43 7.26
N VAL A 256 -10.19 -1.65 7.15
CA VAL A 256 -11.20 -1.09 8.05
C VAL A 256 -11.63 -2.16 9.04
N TRP A 257 -11.09 -2.13 10.25
CA TRP A 257 -11.64 -2.89 11.37
C TRP A 257 -12.90 -2.18 11.86
N SER A 258 -14.07 -2.52 11.34
CA SER A 258 -15.33 -2.00 11.86
C SER A 258 -15.75 -2.78 13.11
N PRO A 259 -16.31 -2.12 14.13
CA PRO A 259 -16.99 -2.76 15.22
C PRO A 259 -18.04 -3.74 14.73
N ILE A 260 -18.02 -4.89 15.37
CA ILE A 260 -18.86 -6.07 15.15
C ILE A 260 -20.37 -5.79 15.27
N LYS A 261 -20.75 -4.60 15.75
CA LYS A 261 -22.15 -4.19 15.86
C LYS A 261 -22.56 -3.33 14.67
N GLY A 262 -22.68 -3.99 13.52
CA GLY A 262 -23.26 -3.38 12.34
C GLY A 262 -22.69 -3.99 11.07
N ASN A 263 -23.57 -4.67 10.33
CA ASN A 263 -23.36 -5.14 8.97
C ASN A 263 -23.08 -3.98 8.01
N THR A 264 -21.90 -3.39 8.07
CA THR A 264 -21.52 -2.33 7.13
C THR A 264 -20.56 -2.91 6.11
N CYS A 265 -21.08 -3.30 4.95
CA CYS A 265 -20.29 -3.46 3.72
C CYS A 265 -19.82 -2.06 3.30
N ARG A 266 -18.83 -1.50 4.01
CA ARG A 266 -18.22 -0.23 3.64
C ARG A 266 -17.21 -0.47 2.52
N LEU A 267 -17.37 0.32 1.47
CA LEU A 267 -16.46 0.45 0.34
C LEU A 267 -15.07 0.91 0.82
N MET A 268 -14.19 -0.01 1.22
CA MET A 268 -12.78 0.35 1.43
C MET A 268 -11.83 -0.73 0.91
N HIS A 269 -10.88 -0.25 0.11
CA HIS A 269 -9.85 -0.98 -0.65
C HIS A 269 -10.39 -1.96 -1.70
N LEU A 270 -10.10 -1.67 -2.98
CA LEU A 270 -10.50 -2.51 -4.10
C LEU A 270 -9.88 -3.92 -4.05
N GLU A 271 -8.74 -4.09 -3.37
CA GLU A 271 -8.07 -5.38 -3.17
C GLU A 271 -8.79 -6.28 -2.15
N LEU A 272 -9.67 -5.71 -1.32
CA LEU A 272 -10.33 -6.39 -0.19
C LEU A 272 -11.84 -6.41 -0.31
N TYR A 273 -12.34 -6.14 -1.50
CA TYR A 273 -13.75 -6.07 -1.83
C TYR A 273 -14.46 -7.42 -1.59
N GLY A 274 -15.35 -7.44 -0.60
CA GLY A 274 -15.98 -8.69 -0.15
C GLY A 274 -15.24 -9.39 0.98
N ALA A 275 -14.10 -8.88 1.44
CA ALA A 275 -13.55 -9.29 2.72
C ALA A 275 -14.45 -8.82 3.86
N THR A 276 -14.66 -9.68 4.84
CA THR A 276 -15.25 -9.29 6.11
C THR A 276 -14.24 -9.45 7.24
N ILE A 277 -14.36 -8.56 8.20
CA ILE A 277 -13.50 -8.53 9.37
C ILE A 277 -14.35 -8.94 10.55
N GLY A 278 -13.83 -9.83 11.38
CA GLY A 278 -14.51 -10.26 12.60
C GLY A 278 -13.54 -10.33 13.77
N VAL A 279 -14.08 -10.29 14.98
CA VAL A 279 -13.29 -10.58 16.19
C VAL A 279 -13.94 -11.76 16.87
N ALA A 280 -13.12 -12.74 17.22
CA ALA A 280 -13.53 -13.87 18.05
C ALA A 280 -12.77 -13.81 19.37
N SER A 281 -13.34 -14.42 20.38
CA SER A 281 -12.63 -14.71 21.61
C SER A 281 -12.74 -16.21 21.85
N SER A 282 -11.62 -16.84 22.19
CA SER A 282 -11.65 -18.20 22.71
C SER A 282 -12.24 -18.24 24.13
N ASP A 283 -12.34 -17.09 24.78
CA ASP A 283 -12.96 -16.92 26.09
C ASP A 283 -14.24 -16.08 25.98
N TYR A 284 -15.38 -16.76 26.00
CA TYR A 284 -16.72 -16.16 25.93
C TYR A 284 -17.02 -15.22 27.10
N SER A 285 -16.30 -15.35 28.23
CA SER A 285 -16.48 -14.44 29.36
C SER A 285 -15.89 -13.05 29.07
N CYS A 286 -14.85 -12.99 28.25
CA CYS A 286 -14.14 -11.76 27.89
C CYS A 286 -14.83 -10.94 26.81
N LEU A 287 -15.41 -11.64 25.83
CA LEU A 287 -16.19 -11.07 24.75
C LEU A 287 -17.36 -12.02 24.49
N PRO A 288 -18.59 -11.67 24.87
CA PRO A 288 -19.79 -12.49 24.62
C PRO A 288 -20.19 -12.36 23.14
N ILE A 289 -19.31 -12.81 22.27
CA ILE A 289 -19.52 -12.92 20.84
C ILE A 289 -19.80 -14.40 20.61
N ASP A 290 -21.08 -14.76 20.56
CA ASP A 290 -21.47 -16.12 20.20
C ASP A 290 -21.25 -16.30 18.70
N PRO A 291 -20.28 -17.11 18.22
CA PRO A 291 -20.05 -17.29 16.79
C PRO A 291 -21.24 -17.90 16.05
N ALA A 292 -22.24 -18.45 16.78
CA ALA A 292 -23.51 -18.89 16.21
C ALA A 292 -24.54 -17.75 16.08
N ASP A 293 -24.27 -16.56 16.60
CA ASP A 293 -25.16 -15.39 16.49
C ASP A 293 -25.31 -15.01 15.00
N PRO A 294 -26.52 -15.09 14.44
CA PRO A 294 -26.77 -14.69 13.05
C PRO A 294 -26.52 -13.20 12.78
N ALA A 295 -26.41 -12.36 13.82
CA ALA A 295 -25.94 -10.98 13.66
C ALA A 295 -24.43 -10.89 13.35
N LEU A 296 -23.67 -11.96 13.62
CA LEU A 296 -22.27 -12.13 13.24
C LEU A 296 -22.09 -12.99 12.00
N GLN A 297 -23.14 -13.67 11.55
CA GLN A 297 -23.15 -14.23 10.21
C GLN A 297 -23.04 -13.05 9.26
N PHE A 298 -21.86 -12.91 8.67
CA PHE A 298 -21.59 -11.91 7.65
C PHE A 298 -22.70 -12.01 6.61
N PRO A 299 -23.60 -11.01 6.48
CA PRO A 299 -24.48 -10.99 5.33
C PRO A 299 -23.56 -11.02 4.12
N SER A 300 -23.86 -11.86 3.14
CA SER A 300 -23.05 -11.82 1.94
C SER A 300 -23.14 -10.39 1.43
N CYS A 301 -21.99 -9.74 1.25
CA CYS A 301 -21.98 -8.38 0.73
C CYS A 301 -22.50 -8.31 -0.72
N ASP A 302 -23.02 -9.42 -1.24
CA ASP A 302 -23.60 -9.56 -2.54
C ASP A 302 -24.71 -8.49 -2.75
N ASP A 303 -25.70 -8.43 -1.86
CA ASP A 303 -26.90 -7.58 -2.08
C ASP A 303 -26.58 -6.08 -2.20
N PHE A 304 -25.56 -5.58 -1.49
CA PHE A 304 -25.22 -4.15 -1.52
C PHE A 304 -24.52 -3.72 -2.83
N PHE A 305 -23.88 -4.64 -3.54
CA PHE A 305 -23.05 -4.32 -4.70
C PHE A 305 -23.68 -4.71 -6.04
N PHE A 306 -24.55 -5.73 -6.08
CA PHE A 306 -25.14 -6.23 -7.32
C PHE A 306 -26.37 -5.46 -7.80
N ASP A 307 -27.18 -4.91 -6.89
CA ASP A 307 -28.55 -4.44 -7.18
C ASP A 307 -28.66 -3.27 -8.17
N ASN A 308 -27.54 -2.68 -8.59
CA ASN A 308 -27.56 -1.59 -9.56
C ASN A 308 -26.47 -1.73 -10.64
N PHE A 309 -25.69 -2.82 -10.66
CA PHE A 309 -24.64 -3.00 -11.66
C PHE A 309 -25.32 -2.97 -13.04
N PRO A 310 -24.75 -2.33 -14.08
CA PRO A 310 -25.33 -2.37 -15.41
C PRO A 310 -25.33 -3.84 -15.77
N ALA A 311 -26.50 -4.45 -15.85
CA ALA A 311 -26.58 -5.83 -16.27
C ALA A 311 -25.84 -5.89 -17.61
N TYR A 312 -24.73 -6.60 -17.63
CA TYR A 312 -24.18 -7.16 -18.85
C TYR A 312 -24.84 -8.53 -18.95
N PRO A 313 -26.09 -8.62 -19.44
CA PRO A 313 -26.79 -9.88 -19.53
C PRO A 313 -25.93 -10.85 -20.34
N GLY A 314 -25.59 -11.99 -19.75
CA GLY A 314 -24.77 -13.01 -20.39
C GLY A 314 -23.26 -12.92 -20.15
N CYS A 315 -22.76 -12.01 -19.30
CA CYS A 315 -21.40 -12.20 -18.76
C CYS A 315 -21.34 -13.47 -17.91
N SER A 316 -20.26 -14.25 -18.09
CA SER A 316 -19.96 -15.32 -17.13
C SER A 316 -19.52 -14.72 -15.80
N ASP A 317 -20.14 -15.19 -14.73
CA ASP A 317 -19.76 -14.87 -13.35
C ASP A 317 -18.82 -15.91 -12.75
N THR A 318 -18.44 -16.93 -13.55
CA THR A 318 -17.51 -17.97 -13.10
C THR A 318 -16.12 -17.39 -12.91
N ARG A 319 -15.64 -17.44 -11.68
CA ARG A 319 -14.31 -16.93 -11.30
C ARG A 319 -13.20 -17.63 -12.09
N GLY A 320 -12.22 -16.82 -12.52
CA GLY A 320 -11.05 -17.30 -13.24
C GLY A 320 -11.34 -17.95 -14.58
N ILE A 321 -12.56 -17.90 -15.12
CA ILE A 321 -12.89 -18.62 -16.37
C ILE A 321 -12.18 -18.04 -17.60
N THR A 322 -11.57 -16.85 -17.49
CA THR A 322 -10.79 -16.20 -18.54
C THR A 322 -9.37 -15.94 -18.08
N PRO A 323 -8.39 -15.91 -19.00
CA PRO A 323 -7.05 -15.56 -18.64
C PRO A 323 -6.81 -14.06 -18.49
N PHE A 324 -7.79 -13.17 -18.71
CA PHE A 324 -7.59 -11.71 -18.67
C PHE A 324 -8.40 -11.04 -17.56
N TYR A 325 -7.83 -10.02 -16.90
CA TYR A 325 -8.58 -9.18 -15.98
C TYR A 325 -8.01 -7.75 -15.95
N LEU A 326 -8.87 -6.79 -15.57
CA LEU A 326 -8.45 -5.43 -15.30
C LEU A 326 -7.77 -5.38 -13.93
N GLU A 327 -6.58 -4.79 -13.86
CA GLU A 327 -5.91 -4.49 -12.59
C GLU A 327 -6.77 -3.51 -11.79
N ASN A 328 -6.95 -3.79 -10.50
CA ASN A 328 -7.77 -2.99 -9.61
C ASN A 328 -7.17 -1.61 -9.29
N GLN A 329 -5.89 -1.40 -9.60
CA GLN A 329 -5.22 -0.12 -9.45
C GLN A 329 -5.31 0.72 -10.73
N LEU A 330 -5.91 1.89 -10.60
CA LEU A 330 -5.94 2.88 -11.66
C LEU A 330 -4.78 3.88 -11.48
N ARG A 331 -4.00 4.07 -12.53
CA ARG A 331 -2.87 5.02 -12.55
C ARG A 331 -3.34 6.35 -13.11
N ASN A 332 -3.24 7.41 -12.30
CA ASN A 332 -3.40 8.77 -12.80
C ASN A 332 -2.05 9.33 -13.24
N SER A 333 -2.06 10.13 -14.30
CA SER A 333 -0.89 10.92 -14.70
C SER A 333 -1.29 12.15 -15.48
N SER A 334 -0.49 13.21 -15.40
CA SER A 334 -0.63 14.37 -16.30
C SER A 334 -0.01 13.99 -17.64
N LEU A 335 -0.83 13.92 -18.69
CA LEU A 335 -0.36 13.62 -20.03
C LEU A 335 0.27 14.86 -20.69
N THR A 336 -0.40 16.01 -20.55
CA THR A 336 0.09 17.32 -21.01
C THR A 336 -0.27 18.39 -19.99
N ALA A 337 0.08 19.65 -20.25
CA ALA A 337 -0.35 20.78 -19.42
C ALA A 337 -1.88 20.94 -19.35
N THR A 338 -2.62 20.44 -20.34
CA THR A 338 -4.08 20.60 -20.46
C THR A 338 -4.85 19.28 -20.37
N ARG A 339 -4.15 18.15 -20.18
CA ARG A 339 -4.76 16.82 -20.17
C ARG A 339 -4.22 15.95 -19.04
N ASP A 340 -5.15 15.28 -18.37
CA ASP A 340 -4.88 14.19 -17.45
C ASP A 340 -5.24 12.86 -18.11
N MET A 341 -4.78 11.76 -17.55
CA MET A 341 -5.01 10.42 -18.07
C MET A 341 -5.18 9.43 -16.94
N PHE A 342 -6.18 8.56 -17.09
CA PHE A 342 -6.48 7.46 -16.19
C PHE A 342 -6.23 6.13 -16.91
N CYS A 343 -5.25 5.36 -16.44
CA CYS A 343 -4.85 4.09 -17.06
C CYS A 343 -5.18 2.90 -16.17
N ILE A 344 -5.81 1.89 -16.76
CA ILE A 344 -6.14 0.60 -16.13
C ILE A 344 -5.31 -0.47 -16.84
N ALA A 345 -4.47 -1.19 -16.09
CA ALA A 345 -3.70 -2.28 -16.68
C ALA A 345 -4.58 -3.49 -16.97
N VAL A 346 -4.22 -4.23 -18.02
CA VAL A 346 -4.76 -5.55 -18.27
C VAL A 346 -3.66 -6.55 -17.99
N VAL A 347 -3.98 -7.56 -17.19
CA VAL A 347 -3.06 -8.56 -16.69
C VAL A 347 -3.64 -9.95 -16.97
N THR A 348 -2.78 -10.97 -16.86
CA THR A 348 -3.14 -12.35 -17.17
C THR A 348 -3.06 -13.29 -15.98
N THR A 349 -3.87 -14.34 -16.02
CA THR A 349 -3.81 -15.51 -15.14
C THR A 349 -4.00 -16.80 -15.94
N GLU A 350 -3.64 -17.93 -15.35
CA GLU A 350 -4.16 -19.22 -15.77
C GLU A 350 -5.68 -19.29 -15.52
N PRO A 351 -6.49 -19.65 -16.54
CA PRO A 351 -7.93 -19.77 -16.36
C PRO A 351 -8.29 -21.07 -15.63
N SER A 352 -9.34 -21.04 -14.81
CA SER A 352 -9.86 -22.18 -14.07
C SER A 352 -10.38 -23.30 -14.99
N ASP A 353 -10.90 -22.92 -16.17
CA ASP A 353 -11.21 -23.83 -17.26
C ASP A 353 -10.65 -23.28 -18.59
N PRO A 354 -9.45 -23.71 -19.02
CA PRO A 354 -8.85 -23.29 -20.28
C PRO A 354 -9.63 -23.78 -21.51
N ASN A 355 -10.64 -24.65 -21.35
CA ASN A 355 -11.43 -25.17 -22.45
C ASN A 355 -12.77 -24.45 -22.64
N SER A 356 -13.17 -23.62 -21.68
CA SER A 356 -14.36 -22.76 -21.80
C SER A 356 -14.19 -21.70 -22.89
N ASP A 357 -15.29 -21.14 -23.38
CA ASP A 357 -15.26 -20.05 -24.38
C ASP A 357 -14.40 -18.87 -23.89
N CYS A 358 -14.53 -18.54 -22.60
CA CYS A 358 -13.72 -17.51 -21.97
C CYS A 358 -12.25 -17.92 -21.72
N GLY A 359 -11.97 -19.20 -21.51
CA GLY A 359 -10.63 -19.71 -21.21
C GLY A 359 -9.71 -19.74 -22.43
N ARG A 360 -10.29 -19.92 -23.63
CA ARG A 360 -9.56 -19.95 -24.92
C ARG A 360 -9.46 -18.59 -25.61
N SER A 361 -10.08 -17.58 -25.02
CA SER A 361 -10.32 -16.32 -25.71
C SER A 361 -9.05 -15.53 -26.02
N THR A 362 -9.10 -14.80 -27.12
CA THR A 362 -8.31 -13.57 -27.29
C THR A 362 -9.17 -12.41 -26.84
N LEU A 363 -8.61 -11.48 -26.08
CA LEU A 363 -9.32 -10.27 -25.66
C LEU A 363 -9.45 -9.32 -26.85
N ASP A 364 -10.67 -9.09 -27.33
CA ASP A 364 -10.92 -8.24 -28.49
C ASP A 364 -11.49 -6.87 -28.10
N ARG A 365 -12.23 -6.79 -27.00
CA ARG A 365 -12.85 -5.54 -26.55
C ARG A 365 -12.80 -5.38 -25.03
N ALA A 366 -12.52 -4.17 -24.60
CA ALA A 366 -12.75 -3.74 -23.21
C ALA A 366 -13.88 -2.71 -23.19
N GLU A 367 -14.82 -2.86 -22.29
CA GLU A 367 -15.90 -1.89 -22.06
C GLU A 367 -15.72 -1.29 -20.67
N LEU A 368 -15.67 0.03 -20.58
CA LEU A 368 -15.51 0.79 -19.34
C LEU A 368 -16.81 1.53 -19.03
N TYR A 369 -17.31 1.36 -17.81
CA TYR A 369 -18.56 1.97 -17.37
C TYR A 369 -18.32 3.40 -16.86
N LEU A 370 -18.48 4.38 -17.75
CA LEU A 370 -18.21 5.79 -17.55
C LEU A 370 -19.47 6.63 -17.87
N SER A 371 -19.69 7.71 -17.12
CA SER A 371 -20.86 8.57 -17.27
C SER A 371 -20.94 9.17 -18.68
N TYR A 372 -21.97 8.77 -19.44
CA TYR A 372 -22.22 9.32 -20.78
C TYR A 372 -22.56 10.82 -20.74
N ALA A 373 -23.09 11.30 -19.61
CA ALA A 373 -23.34 12.72 -19.38
C ALA A 373 -22.03 13.53 -19.40
N ASN A 374 -20.93 12.93 -18.94
CA ASN A 374 -19.60 13.54 -18.88
C ASN A 374 -18.70 13.18 -20.08
N ARG A 375 -19.26 12.60 -21.15
CA ARG A 375 -18.48 12.15 -22.33
C ARG A 375 -17.65 13.24 -23.00
N SER A 376 -18.08 14.50 -22.95
CA SER A 376 -17.34 15.64 -23.51
C SER A 376 -16.04 15.96 -22.75
N LYS A 377 -15.91 15.46 -21.51
CA LYS A 377 -14.68 15.57 -20.72
C LYS A 377 -13.61 14.56 -21.16
N ILE A 378 -14.00 13.51 -21.89
CA ILE A 378 -13.10 12.48 -22.43
C ILE A 378 -12.62 12.93 -23.81
N LEU A 379 -11.32 13.15 -23.91
CA LEU A 379 -10.64 13.74 -25.06
C LEU A 379 -9.97 12.70 -25.95
N GLY A 380 -9.75 11.49 -25.44
CA GLY A 380 -9.13 10.40 -26.20
C GLY A 380 -9.10 9.08 -25.43
N VAL A 381 -8.81 8.02 -26.16
CA VAL A 381 -8.47 6.71 -25.60
C VAL A 381 -7.16 6.26 -26.22
N SER A 382 -6.23 5.80 -25.39
CA SER A 382 -4.97 5.24 -25.85
C SER A 382 -4.65 3.94 -25.13
N ILE A 383 -3.91 3.07 -25.81
CA ILE A 383 -3.28 1.89 -25.23
C ILE A 383 -1.82 2.25 -24.98
N ARG A 384 -1.37 2.06 -23.74
CA ARG A 384 0.02 2.33 -23.35
C ARG A 384 0.63 1.12 -22.66
N SER A 385 1.93 0.94 -22.75
CA SER A 385 2.64 -0.01 -21.88
C SER A 385 2.67 0.51 -20.44
N GLN A 386 2.92 -0.37 -19.48
CA GLN A 386 3.13 0.00 -18.07
C GLN A 386 4.24 1.06 -17.86
N ALA A 387 5.20 1.16 -18.78
CA ALA A 387 6.24 2.19 -18.81
C ALA A 387 5.77 3.56 -19.37
N GLY A 388 4.49 3.68 -19.74
CA GLY A 388 3.88 4.89 -20.29
C GLY A 388 4.08 5.09 -21.79
N VAL A 389 4.74 4.15 -22.50
CA VAL A 389 4.93 4.25 -23.95
C VAL A 389 3.61 4.05 -24.68
N LEU A 390 3.27 4.96 -25.60
CA LEU A 390 2.09 4.83 -26.46
C LEU A 390 2.25 3.63 -27.40
N LEU A 391 1.35 2.65 -27.27
CA LEU A 391 1.29 1.47 -28.13
C LEU A 391 0.32 1.73 -29.29
N GLN A 392 -0.88 2.22 -28.99
CA GLN A 392 -1.93 2.49 -29.97
C GLN A 392 -2.81 3.66 -29.51
N SER A 393 -3.33 4.44 -30.46
CA SER A 393 -4.44 5.37 -30.21
C SER A 393 -5.74 4.72 -30.68
N LYS A 394 -6.80 4.85 -29.89
CA LYS A 394 -8.12 4.25 -30.18
C LYS A 394 -9.17 5.34 -30.36
N PRO A 395 -10.14 5.16 -31.27
CA PRO A 395 -11.26 6.08 -31.37
C PRO A 395 -12.11 6.02 -30.10
N ILE A 396 -12.74 7.14 -29.76
CA ILE A 396 -13.73 7.18 -28.67
C ILE A 396 -15.03 6.60 -29.22
N VAL A 397 -15.36 5.38 -28.80
CA VAL A 397 -16.60 4.69 -29.20
C VAL A 397 -17.47 4.54 -27.96
N TRP A 398 -18.66 5.14 -27.98
CA TRP A 398 -19.64 4.95 -26.90
C TRP A 398 -20.68 3.92 -27.31
N GLY A 399 -21.21 3.20 -26.32
CA GLY A 399 -22.46 2.47 -26.47
C GLY A 399 -23.65 3.41 -26.76
N PRO A 400 -24.86 2.86 -26.95
CA PRO A 400 -26.06 3.67 -27.13
C PRO A 400 -26.22 4.75 -26.06
N PRO A 401 -26.76 5.94 -26.39
CA PRO A 401 -27.04 6.97 -25.40
C PRO A 401 -27.84 6.37 -24.23
N SER A 402 -27.40 6.61 -22.98
CA SER A 402 -27.87 6.02 -21.70
C SER A 402 -27.11 4.80 -21.17
N THR A 403 -26.33 4.10 -21.98
CA THR A 403 -25.63 2.89 -21.53
C THR A 403 -24.40 3.14 -20.69
N ASN A 404 -23.95 4.40 -20.54
CA ASN A 404 -22.76 4.78 -19.76
C ASN A 404 -21.54 3.87 -20.04
N THR A 405 -21.36 3.47 -21.30
CA THR A 405 -20.34 2.48 -21.67
C THR A 405 -19.42 3.05 -22.73
N LEU A 406 -18.14 3.18 -22.40
CA LEU A 406 -17.06 3.50 -23.33
C LEU A 406 -16.43 2.19 -23.81
N ARG A 407 -16.40 1.97 -25.13
CA ARG A 407 -15.87 0.77 -25.76
C ARG A 407 -14.47 1.01 -26.31
N VAL A 408 -13.58 0.07 -26.07
CA VAL A 408 -12.23 0.02 -26.62
C VAL A 408 -12.10 -1.28 -27.42
N GLU A 409 -12.26 -1.16 -28.73
CA GLU A 409 -12.40 -2.30 -29.64
C GLU A 409 -11.09 -2.66 -30.36
N GLN A 410 -11.10 -3.82 -31.02
CA GLN A 410 -10.00 -4.32 -31.86
C GLN A 410 -8.70 -4.42 -31.07
N LEU A 411 -8.77 -4.94 -29.84
CA LEU A 411 -7.60 -5.16 -29.01
C LEU A 411 -6.76 -6.31 -29.58
N GLY A 412 -7.41 -7.43 -29.92
CA GLY A 412 -6.73 -8.63 -30.45
C GLY A 412 -5.62 -9.16 -29.53
N TRP A 413 -5.75 -8.99 -28.22
CA TRP A 413 -4.71 -9.36 -27.26
C TRP A 413 -4.78 -10.85 -26.91
N THR A 414 -3.65 -11.53 -27.07
CA THR A 414 -3.43 -12.87 -26.54
C THR A 414 -2.76 -12.78 -25.17
N VAL A 415 -2.76 -13.86 -24.39
CA VAL A 415 -2.03 -13.94 -23.12
C VAL A 415 -0.56 -13.52 -23.29
N ALA A 416 0.11 -14.05 -24.31
CA ALA A 416 1.49 -13.71 -24.61
C ALA A 416 1.71 -12.22 -24.92
N VAL A 417 0.76 -11.57 -25.60
CA VAL A 417 0.84 -10.12 -25.88
C VAL A 417 0.69 -9.32 -24.59
N VAL A 418 -0.27 -9.69 -23.73
CA VAL A 418 -0.50 -8.98 -22.45
C VAL A 418 0.71 -9.14 -21.52
N GLU A 419 1.28 -10.34 -21.41
CA GLU A 419 2.46 -10.59 -20.58
C GLU A 419 3.70 -9.83 -21.08
N ALA A 420 3.91 -9.82 -22.40
CA ALA A 420 5.07 -9.17 -23.00
C ALA A 420 4.99 -7.64 -22.97
N GLN A 421 3.81 -7.07 -23.27
CA GLN A 421 3.65 -5.62 -23.44
C GLN A 421 3.15 -4.92 -22.18
N LYS A 422 2.51 -5.66 -21.27
CA LYS A 422 1.81 -5.15 -20.09
C LYS A 422 0.93 -3.93 -20.44
N PRO A 423 -0.02 -4.10 -21.37
CA PRO A 423 -0.82 -3.01 -21.89
C PRO A 423 -1.76 -2.44 -20.82
N MET A 424 -2.04 -1.15 -20.93
CA MET A 424 -2.99 -0.41 -20.14
C MET A 424 -3.95 0.32 -21.06
N VAL A 425 -5.23 0.25 -20.74
CA VAL A 425 -6.28 1.06 -21.37
C VAL A 425 -6.31 2.40 -20.66
N CYS A 426 -5.98 3.47 -21.39
CA CYS A 426 -5.87 4.81 -20.86
C CYS A 426 -6.96 5.74 -21.42
N VAL A 427 -7.72 6.36 -20.53
CA VAL A 427 -8.73 7.36 -20.85
C VAL A 427 -8.10 8.74 -20.65
N GLU A 428 -7.99 9.51 -21.72
CA GLU A 428 -7.45 10.87 -21.70
C GLU A 428 -8.58 11.86 -21.45
N VAL A 429 -8.41 12.76 -20.48
CA VAL A 429 -9.43 13.72 -20.07
C VAL A 429 -8.87 15.14 -19.97
N ALA A 430 -9.78 16.12 -19.94
CA ALA A 430 -9.40 17.50 -19.65
C ALA A 430 -8.74 17.61 -18.26
N LYS A 431 -7.79 18.55 -18.13
CA LYS A 431 -7.09 18.80 -16.86
C LYS A 431 -8.09 19.04 -15.71
N GLY A 432 -7.85 18.39 -14.57
CA GLY A 432 -8.64 18.57 -13.35
C GLY A 432 -9.95 17.79 -13.31
N VAL A 433 -10.27 17.01 -14.35
CA VAL A 433 -11.39 16.06 -14.31
C VAL A 433 -11.00 14.88 -13.41
N SER A 434 -11.74 14.68 -12.34
CA SER A 434 -11.51 13.56 -11.41
C SER A 434 -12.08 12.25 -11.96
N LEU A 435 -11.69 11.12 -11.37
CA LEU A 435 -12.32 9.85 -11.72
C LEU A 435 -13.79 9.79 -11.26
N GLU A 436 -14.10 10.46 -10.14
CA GLU A 436 -15.46 10.60 -9.62
C GLU A 436 -16.36 11.35 -10.61
N ASP A 437 -15.84 12.39 -11.29
CA ASP A 437 -16.54 13.05 -12.39
C ASP A 437 -16.89 12.09 -13.53
N LEU A 438 -16.03 11.11 -13.80
CA LEU A 438 -16.21 10.19 -14.92
C LEU A 438 -17.03 8.96 -14.53
N SER A 439 -17.07 8.61 -13.25
CA SER A 439 -17.84 7.47 -12.77
C SER A 439 -19.32 7.68 -13.09
N ALA A 440 -19.95 6.65 -13.64
CA ALA A 440 -21.39 6.67 -13.90
C ALA A 440 -22.24 6.60 -12.61
N ARG A 441 -21.60 6.50 -11.44
CA ARG A 441 -22.25 6.37 -10.14
C ARG A 441 -21.70 7.38 -9.13
N ALA A 442 -22.57 7.81 -8.22
CA ALA A 442 -22.24 8.77 -7.16
C ALA A 442 -21.34 8.20 -6.03
N ASN A 443 -20.99 6.91 -6.06
CA ASN A 443 -20.46 6.21 -4.89
C ASN A 443 -18.92 6.04 -4.87
N GLY A 444 -18.17 6.82 -5.67
CA GLY A 444 -16.72 6.97 -5.48
C GLY A 444 -15.86 6.92 -6.75
N PRO A 445 -14.52 7.07 -6.59
CA PRO A 445 -13.54 7.18 -7.68
C PRO A 445 -13.14 5.79 -8.20
N TYR A 446 -14.10 5.07 -8.78
CA TYR A 446 -13.87 3.79 -9.44
C TYR A 446 -14.51 3.73 -10.83
N VAL A 447 -13.98 2.85 -11.66
CA VAL A 447 -14.43 2.54 -13.02
C VAL A 447 -14.66 1.04 -13.09
N TRP A 448 -15.89 0.66 -13.44
CA TRP A 448 -16.19 -0.74 -13.74
C TRP A 448 -15.81 -1.04 -15.17
N GLY A 449 -15.49 -2.29 -15.47
CA GLY A 449 -15.30 -2.72 -16.83
C GLY A 449 -15.61 -4.19 -17.08
N ALA A 450 -15.84 -4.49 -18.35
CA ALA A 450 -16.01 -5.84 -18.85
C ALA A 450 -14.96 -6.11 -19.93
N LEU A 451 -14.49 -7.35 -19.97
CA LEU A 451 -13.56 -7.83 -20.98
C LEU A 451 -14.30 -8.82 -21.87
N LEU A 452 -14.26 -8.61 -23.18
CA LEU A 452 -15.02 -9.40 -24.14
C LEU A 452 -14.07 -9.99 -25.17
N ASP A 453 -14.33 -11.25 -25.49
CA ASP A 453 -13.58 -11.96 -26.51
C ASP A 453 -14.01 -11.55 -27.94
N GLY A 454 -13.39 -12.18 -28.94
CA GLY A 454 -13.76 -11.96 -30.35
C GLY A 454 -15.18 -12.44 -30.72
N THR A 455 -15.83 -13.25 -29.89
CA THR A 455 -17.24 -13.66 -30.09
C THR A 455 -18.23 -12.69 -29.47
N SER A 456 -17.73 -11.62 -28.81
CA SER A 456 -18.51 -10.73 -27.95
C SER A 456 -19.11 -11.42 -26.72
N ALA A 457 -18.69 -12.64 -26.40
CA ALA A 457 -19.00 -13.25 -25.12
C ALA A 457 -18.27 -12.46 -24.03
N CYS A 458 -19.03 -12.01 -23.04
CA CYS A 458 -18.44 -11.31 -21.92
C CYS A 458 -17.81 -12.32 -20.96
N CYS A 459 -16.50 -12.15 -20.78
CA CYS A 459 -15.68 -12.87 -19.83
C CYS A 459 -15.51 -12.00 -18.56
N PRO A 460 -15.26 -12.61 -17.39
CA PRO A 460 -15.74 -12.12 -16.11
C PRO A 460 -15.48 -10.65 -15.86
N ARG A 461 -16.48 -10.08 -15.22
CA ARG A 461 -16.59 -8.66 -14.87
C ARG A 461 -15.43 -8.25 -13.96
N SER A 462 -14.89 -7.05 -14.15
CA SER A 462 -13.81 -6.51 -13.33
C SER A 462 -14.02 -5.02 -13.04
N TYR A 463 -13.27 -4.47 -12.09
CA TYR A 463 -13.34 -3.05 -11.75
C TYR A 463 -11.96 -2.55 -11.32
N SER A 464 -11.75 -1.27 -11.51
CA SER A 464 -10.50 -0.58 -11.19
C SER A 464 -10.81 0.76 -10.55
N GLY A 465 -9.96 1.24 -9.65
CA GLY A 465 -10.21 2.48 -8.92
C GLY A 465 -8.92 3.22 -8.63
N VAL A 466 -9.04 4.54 -8.44
CA VAL A 466 -7.87 5.34 -8.07
C VAL A 466 -7.48 4.98 -6.65
N TYR A 467 -6.28 4.44 -6.50
CA TYR A 467 -5.61 4.31 -5.21
C TYR A 467 -4.85 5.60 -4.94
N GLU A 468 -5.51 6.55 -4.28
CA GLU A 468 -4.78 7.44 -3.40
C GLU A 468 -4.78 6.74 -2.05
N TRP A 469 -3.61 6.30 -1.57
CA TRP A 469 -3.49 5.86 -0.18
C TRP A 469 -4.06 6.99 0.69
N PRO A 470 -5.22 6.79 1.37
CA PRO A 470 -5.64 7.77 2.34
C PRO A 470 -4.54 7.74 3.40
N GLY A 471 -3.78 8.84 3.51
CA GLY A 471 -2.99 9.05 4.71
C GLY A 471 -3.93 8.87 5.90
N PRO A 472 -3.50 8.23 7.00
CA PRO A 472 -4.40 7.95 8.12
C PRO A 472 -5.12 9.24 8.50
N THR A 473 -6.44 9.27 8.29
CA THR A 473 -7.27 10.29 8.89
C THR A 473 -7.19 10.03 10.38
N LEU A 474 -6.45 10.89 11.09
CA LEU A 474 -6.46 10.92 12.54
C LEU A 474 -7.92 11.10 12.98
N GLN A 475 -8.60 10.00 13.29
CA GLN A 475 -9.66 10.05 14.26
C GLN A 475 -8.99 10.46 15.57
N SER A 476 -9.58 11.47 16.21
CA SER A 476 -9.19 11.87 17.56
C SER A 476 -9.02 10.62 18.41
N PRO A 477 -7.99 10.55 19.28
CA PRO A 477 -7.87 9.43 20.21
C PRO A 477 -9.22 9.25 20.92
N PRO A 478 -9.66 8.00 21.17
CA PRO A 478 -10.89 7.77 21.93
C PRO A 478 -10.81 8.64 23.19
N PRO A 479 -11.91 9.33 23.56
CA PRO A 479 -11.90 10.19 24.73
C PRO A 479 -11.31 9.39 25.89
N SER A 480 -10.26 9.92 26.51
CA SER A 480 -9.62 9.24 27.64
C SER A 480 -10.70 8.78 28.60
N PRO A 481 -10.69 7.51 29.07
CA PRO A 481 -11.67 7.06 30.03
C PRO A 481 -11.67 8.08 31.16
N PHE A 482 -12.85 8.66 31.44
CA PHE A 482 -12.99 9.65 32.50
C PHE A 482 -12.24 9.11 33.72
N PRO A 483 -11.35 9.89 34.35
CA PRO A 483 -10.64 9.43 35.53
C PRO A 483 -11.68 8.87 36.49
N ARG A 484 -11.52 7.59 36.88
CA ARG A 484 -12.47 6.92 37.78
C ARG A 484 -12.77 7.91 38.90
N PRO A 485 -14.04 8.29 39.14
CA PRO A 485 -14.35 9.24 40.17
C PRO A 485 -13.69 8.75 41.45
N PRO A 486 -13.00 9.64 42.21
CA PRO A 486 -12.31 9.24 43.41
C PRO A 486 -13.29 8.44 44.28
N PRO A 487 -12.84 7.34 44.92
CA PRO A 487 -13.70 6.50 45.74
C PRO A 487 -14.50 7.41 46.66
N ARG A 488 -15.83 7.28 46.60
CA ARG A 488 -16.74 8.10 47.41
C ARG A 488 -16.20 8.12 48.83
N PRO A 489 -16.00 9.31 49.44
CA PRO A 489 -15.62 9.39 50.84
C PRO A 489 -16.55 8.48 51.63
N ARG A 490 -15.98 7.59 52.46
CA ARG A 490 -16.79 6.70 53.30
C ARG A 490 -17.82 7.55 54.02
N SER A 491 -19.09 7.20 53.88
CA SER A 491 -20.19 7.90 54.55
C SER A 491 -19.81 8.07 56.02
N PRO A 492 -19.88 9.29 56.58
CA PRO A 492 -19.61 9.47 58.00
C PRO A 492 -20.51 8.54 58.80
N PRO A 493 -19.99 7.92 59.87
CA PRO A 493 -20.79 7.04 60.71
C PRO A 493 -22.10 7.74 61.12
N PRO A 494 -23.24 7.03 61.12
CA PRO A 494 -24.53 7.62 61.45
C PRO A 494 -24.43 8.31 62.80
N LYS A 495 -24.85 9.59 62.83
CA LYS A 495 -24.90 10.37 64.07
C LYS A 495 -25.71 9.59 65.12
N PRO A 496 -25.24 9.52 66.38
CA PRO A 496 -25.99 8.89 67.46
C PRO A 496 -27.42 9.46 67.49
N ARG A 497 -28.41 8.56 67.53
CA ARG A 497 -29.82 8.96 67.63
C ARG A 497 -29.98 9.79 68.92
N PRO A 498 -30.66 10.95 68.86
CA PRO A 498 -31.01 11.69 70.07
C PRO A 498 -31.80 10.78 71.02
N PRO A 499 -31.56 10.88 72.34
CA PRO A 499 -32.36 10.14 73.32
C PRO A 499 -33.83 10.55 73.18
N LEU A 500 -34.69 9.54 73.19
CA LEU A 500 -36.14 9.73 73.12
C LEU A 500 -36.61 10.65 74.26
N PRO A 501 -37.54 11.58 74.01
CA PRO A 501 -38.13 12.41 75.05
C PRO A 501 -38.72 11.51 76.14
N ARG A 502 -38.41 11.82 77.40
CA ARG A 502 -39.08 11.15 78.52
C ARG A 502 -40.58 11.49 78.47
N PRO A 503 -41.46 10.50 78.67
CA PRO A 503 -42.89 10.76 78.75
C PRO A 503 -43.18 11.73 79.91
N PRO A 504 -44.18 12.61 79.76
CA PRO A 504 -44.58 13.55 80.80
C PRO A 504 -45.07 12.78 82.04
N VAL A 505 -44.65 13.27 83.21
CA VAL A 505 -45.08 12.81 84.54
C VAL A 505 -46.37 13.52 84.92
#